data_AF-A0A0N9I534-F1
#
_entry.id   AF-A0A0N9I534-F1
#
_cell.length_a   1.000
_cell.length_b   1.000
_cell.length_c   1.000
_cell.angle_alpha   90.00
_cell.angle_beta   90.00
_cell.angle_gamma   90.00
#
_symmetry.space_group_name_H-M   'P 1'
#
loop_
_entity.id
_entity.type
_entity.pdbx_description
1 polymer ?
#
loop_
_entity_poly.entity_id
_entity_poly.type
_entity_poly.pdbx_seq_one_letter_code
_entity_poly.pdbx_strand_id
1 'polypeptide(L)'
;MGTRSGTKAKIQDVALELFGEQGYDKTSLREIAERLGVTKAALYYHFKTKEEIITSLLQETGDKLQEVADWMSDKEPTLANRQELLRRYSAAVADTGRHFKLMRLMQENQPALRELAAGMKGHERAKLFFEFMTGPDASLADQLRARLAVMVQHMGIFALQETGASEEDRKAAALEVGMDLIG
;
A
#
# COMPACT_ATOMS: atom_id res chain seq x y z
N MET A 1 -11.56 -24.42 -14.57
CA MET A 1 -11.80 -24.11 -13.15
C MET A 1 -10.82 -23.03 -12.72
N GLY A 2 -11.21 -21.76 -12.76
CA GLY A 2 -10.38 -20.67 -12.24
C GLY A 2 -10.38 -20.74 -10.71
N THR A 3 -9.20 -20.73 -10.10
CA THR A 3 -9.04 -20.78 -8.65
C THR A 3 -9.79 -19.61 -7.98
N ARG A 4 -10.48 -19.88 -6.86
CA ARG A 4 -11.27 -18.91 -6.06
C ARG A 4 -10.55 -17.59 -5.75
N SER A 5 -9.22 -17.63 -5.67
CA SER A 5 -8.34 -16.48 -5.49
C SER A 5 -8.44 -15.47 -6.66
N GLY A 6 -8.64 -15.95 -7.89
CA GLY A 6 -8.67 -15.09 -9.09
C GLY A 6 -9.90 -14.18 -9.17
N THR A 7 -11.08 -14.64 -8.75
CA THR A 7 -12.30 -13.80 -8.79
C THR A 7 -12.28 -12.71 -7.73
N LYS A 8 -11.81 -13.03 -6.51
CA LYS A 8 -11.64 -12.05 -5.43
C LYS A 8 -10.70 -10.92 -5.87
N ALA A 9 -9.53 -11.29 -6.40
CA ALA A 9 -8.52 -10.37 -6.91
C ALA A 9 -9.08 -9.42 -7.99
N LYS A 10 -9.85 -9.97 -8.96
CA LYS A 10 -10.51 -9.16 -10.00
C LYS A 10 -11.53 -8.18 -9.45
N ILE A 11 -12.31 -8.57 -8.43
CA ILE A 11 -13.24 -7.66 -7.74
C ILE A 11 -12.49 -6.51 -7.08
N GLN A 12 -11.39 -6.79 -6.40
CA GLN A 12 -10.55 -5.77 -5.77
C GLN A 12 -9.96 -4.80 -6.80
N ASP A 13 -9.46 -5.30 -7.92
CA ASP A 13 -8.90 -4.46 -9.01
C ASP A 13 -9.93 -3.49 -9.57
N VAL A 14 -11.09 -4.01 -9.96
CA VAL A 14 -12.17 -3.19 -10.55
C VAL A 14 -12.74 -2.22 -9.53
N ALA A 15 -12.84 -2.61 -8.26
CA ALA A 15 -13.26 -1.71 -7.20
C ALA A 15 -12.29 -0.54 -7.03
N LEU A 16 -10.97 -0.80 -6.96
CA LEU A 16 -9.96 0.25 -6.87
C LEU A 16 -9.98 1.21 -8.07
N GLU A 17 -10.24 0.70 -9.27
CA GLU A 17 -10.40 1.54 -10.47
C GLU A 17 -11.61 2.46 -10.35
N LEU A 18 -12.79 1.90 -10.05
CA LEU A 18 -14.00 2.69 -9.90
C LEU A 18 -13.90 3.70 -8.75
N PHE A 19 -13.28 3.33 -7.63
CA PHE A 19 -13.02 4.27 -6.54
C PHE A 19 -12.12 5.43 -6.97
N GLY A 20 -11.12 5.19 -7.80
CA GLY A 20 -10.25 6.24 -8.35
C GLY A 20 -10.90 7.10 -9.45
N GLU A 21 -11.83 6.54 -10.22
CA GLU A 21 -12.53 7.22 -11.33
C GLU A 21 -13.63 8.18 -10.81
N GLN A 22 -14.45 7.73 -9.87
CA GLN A 22 -15.67 8.45 -9.46
C GLN A 22 -15.78 8.66 -7.94
N GLY A 23 -14.85 8.12 -7.15
CA GLY A 23 -14.84 8.21 -5.69
C GLY A 23 -15.47 7.01 -4.99
N TYR A 24 -15.06 6.79 -3.73
CA TYR A 24 -15.54 5.68 -2.88
C TYR A 24 -17.06 5.73 -2.68
N ASP A 25 -17.59 6.87 -2.25
CA ASP A 25 -19.01 7.01 -1.89
C ASP A 25 -19.95 6.80 -3.07
N LYS A 26 -19.57 7.31 -4.24
CA LYS A 26 -20.39 7.25 -5.47
C LYS A 26 -20.37 5.88 -6.14
N THR A 27 -19.46 4.99 -5.76
CA THR A 27 -19.36 3.64 -6.30
C THR A 27 -20.29 2.68 -5.57
N SER A 28 -20.89 1.73 -6.27
CA SER A 28 -21.74 0.67 -5.73
C SER A 28 -21.24 -0.73 -6.09
N LEU A 29 -21.59 -1.73 -5.27
CA LEU A 29 -21.31 -3.13 -5.59
C LEU A 29 -21.97 -3.61 -6.89
N ARG A 30 -23.09 -2.99 -7.27
CA ARG A 30 -23.76 -3.27 -8.55
C ARG A 30 -22.89 -2.85 -9.73
N GLU A 31 -22.35 -1.64 -9.71
CA GLU A 31 -21.48 -1.13 -10.78
C GLU A 31 -20.19 -1.96 -10.88
N ILE A 32 -19.62 -2.39 -9.75
CA ILE A 32 -18.46 -3.28 -9.73
C ILE A 32 -18.79 -4.62 -10.40
N ALA A 33 -19.96 -5.22 -10.10
CA ALA A 33 -20.40 -6.46 -10.74
C ALA A 33 -20.63 -6.30 -12.25
N GLU A 34 -21.26 -5.19 -12.66
CA GLU A 34 -21.52 -4.84 -14.06
C GLU A 34 -20.21 -4.65 -14.84
N ARG A 35 -19.25 -3.90 -14.30
CA ARG A 35 -17.93 -3.68 -14.92
C ARG A 35 -17.16 -4.99 -15.08
N LEU A 36 -17.32 -5.94 -14.16
CA LEU A 36 -16.71 -7.27 -14.23
C LEU A 36 -17.44 -8.26 -15.15
N GLY A 37 -18.68 -7.96 -15.57
CA GLY A 37 -19.52 -8.91 -16.28
C GLY A 37 -19.93 -10.13 -15.44
N VAL A 38 -20.03 -9.98 -14.12
CA VAL A 38 -20.46 -11.04 -13.19
C VAL A 38 -21.83 -10.74 -12.60
N THR A 39 -22.53 -11.77 -12.12
CA THR A 39 -23.81 -11.57 -11.46
C THR A 39 -23.64 -10.90 -10.09
N LYS A 40 -24.66 -10.16 -9.65
CA LYS A 40 -24.71 -9.64 -8.27
C LYS A 40 -24.52 -10.76 -7.24
N ALA A 41 -25.14 -11.91 -7.44
CA ALA A 41 -24.97 -13.07 -6.55
C ALA A 41 -23.51 -13.54 -6.47
N ALA A 42 -22.79 -13.57 -7.60
CA ALA A 42 -21.37 -13.96 -7.63
C ALA A 42 -20.48 -12.94 -6.90
N LEU A 43 -20.71 -11.63 -7.06
CA LEU A 43 -19.97 -10.63 -6.29
C LEU A 43 -20.29 -10.70 -4.80
N TYR A 44 -21.58 -10.79 -4.44
CA TYR A 44 -22.03 -10.88 -3.05
C TYR A 44 -21.56 -12.17 -2.36
N TYR A 45 -21.19 -13.20 -3.11
CA TYR A 45 -20.55 -14.38 -2.53
C TYR A 45 -19.17 -14.04 -1.93
N HIS A 46 -18.45 -13.08 -2.51
CA HIS A 46 -17.13 -12.64 -2.05
C HIS A 46 -17.18 -11.45 -1.08
N PHE A 47 -18.03 -10.46 -1.38
CA PHE A 47 -18.09 -9.21 -0.62
C PHE A 47 -19.53 -8.72 -0.48
N LYS A 48 -19.98 -8.51 0.76
CA LYS A 48 -21.30 -7.99 1.09
C LYS A 48 -21.36 -6.47 1.05
N THR A 49 -20.22 -5.81 1.28
CA THR A 49 -20.11 -4.36 1.34
C THR A 49 -18.84 -3.86 0.64
N LYS A 50 -18.74 -2.54 0.38
CA LYS A 50 -17.52 -1.92 -0.15
C LYS A 50 -16.41 -1.91 0.89
N GLU A 51 -16.79 -1.77 2.16
CA GLU A 51 -15.91 -1.79 3.31
C GLU A 51 -15.19 -3.14 3.42
N GLU A 52 -15.86 -4.25 3.12
CA GLU A 52 -15.22 -5.58 3.10
C GLU A 52 -14.16 -5.69 1.99
N ILE A 53 -14.39 -5.07 0.82
CA ILE A 53 -13.40 -5.04 -0.27
C ILE A 53 -12.16 -4.28 0.17
N ILE A 54 -12.33 -3.08 0.72
CA ILE A 54 -11.22 -2.25 1.21
C ILE A 54 -10.52 -2.92 2.39
N THR A 55 -11.26 -3.48 3.34
CA THR A 55 -10.68 -4.19 4.49
C THR A 55 -9.82 -5.35 4.01
N SER A 56 -10.28 -6.13 3.03
CA SER A 56 -9.50 -7.21 2.46
C SER A 56 -8.23 -6.72 1.76
N LEU A 57 -8.27 -5.59 1.05
CA LEU A 57 -7.10 -4.98 0.42
C LEU A 57 -6.07 -4.48 1.46
N LEU A 58 -6.56 -3.84 2.51
CA LEU A 58 -5.75 -3.35 3.63
C LEU A 58 -5.14 -4.50 4.42
N GLN A 59 -5.85 -5.61 4.59
CA GLN A 59 -5.33 -6.82 5.23
C GLN A 59 -4.22 -7.45 4.40
N GLU A 60 -4.42 -7.65 3.09
CA GLU A 60 -3.39 -8.25 2.22
C GLU A 60 -2.08 -7.43 2.20
N THR A 61 -2.19 -6.10 2.16
CA THR A 61 -1.01 -5.22 2.31
C THR A 61 -0.47 -5.26 3.73
N GLY A 62 -1.37 -5.25 4.71
CA GLY A 62 -1.05 -5.18 6.12
C GLY A 62 -0.31 -6.41 6.63
N ASP A 63 -0.62 -7.59 6.13
CA ASP A 63 0.04 -8.86 6.48
C ASP A 63 1.49 -8.84 5.99
N LYS A 64 1.76 -8.40 4.75
CA LYS A 64 3.12 -8.24 4.23
C LYS A 64 3.94 -7.23 5.05
N LEU A 65 3.32 -6.10 5.42
CA LEU A 65 3.98 -5.11 6.27
C LEU A 65 4.13 -5.61 7.71
N GLN A 66 3.27 -6.52 8.18
CA GLN A 66 3.42 -7.15 9.49
C GLN A 66 4.67 -8.01 9.54
N GLU A 67 4.99 -8.77 8.49
CA GLU A 67 6.25 -9.52 8.41
C GLU A 67 7.49 -8.62 8.54
N VAL A 68 7.42 -7.40 7.99
CA VAL A 68 8.47 -6.39 8.13
C VAL A 68 8.56 -5.88 9.57
N ALA A 69 7.42 -5.64 10.23
CA ALA A 69 7.37 -5.22 11.63
C ALA A 69 7.88 -6.31 12.58
N ASP A 70 7.55 -7.57 12.31
CA ASP A 70 8.00 -8.71 13.10
C ASP A 70 9.53 -8.85 12.99
N TRP A 71 10.09 -8.70 11.78
CA TRP A 71 11.54 -8.67 11.58
C TRP A 71 12.25 -7.53 12.31
N MET A 72 11.59 -6.37 12.45
CA MET A 72 12.13 -5.19 13.13
C MET A 72 12.12 -5.31 14.66
N SER A 73 11.22 -6.13 15.22
CA SER A 73 10.90 -6.16 16.66
C SER A 73 12.06 -6.48 17.60
N ASP A 74 13.08 -7.19 17.12
CA ASP A 74 14.27 -7.60 17.88
C ASP A 74 15.56 -6.90 17.39
N LYS A 75 15.44 -5.82 16.62
CA LYS A 75 16.57 -5.12 16.00
C LYS A 75 16.84 -3.79 16.67
N GLU A 76 18.12 -3.42 16.74
CA GLU A 76 18.53 -2.06 17.07
C GLU A 76 18.45 -1.17 15.81
N PRO A 77 18.09 0.13 15.92
CA PRO A 77 17.93 1.04 14.78
C PRO A 77 19.28 1.56 14.22
N THR A 78 20.22 0.64 13.96
CA THR A 78 21.49 0.93 13.27
C THR A 78 21.23 1.33 11.82
N LEU A 79 22.16 2.07 11.19
CA LEU A 79 22.02 2.46 9.78
C LEU A 79 21.76 1.24 8.87
N ALA A 80 22.49 0.15 9.08
CA ALA A 80 22.32 -1.09 8.33
C ALA A 80 20.90 -1.67 8.49
N ASN A 81 20.35 -1.68 9.70
CA ASN A 81 18.99 -2.17 9.94
C ASN A 81 17.92 -1.22 9.38
N ARG A 82 18.16 0.10 9.38
CA ARG A 82 17.23 1.07 8.76
C ARG A 82 17.16 0.93 7.24
N GLN A 83 18.32 0.71 6.60
CA GLN A 83 18.39 0.43 5.16
C GLN A 83 17.73 -0.91 4.82
N GLU A 84 17.98 -1.95 5.62
CA GLU A 84 17.34 -3.26 5.48
C GLU A 84 15.82 -3.18 5.69
N LEU A 85 15.35 -2.36 6.64
CA LEU A 85 13.93 -2.07 6.84
C LEU A 85 13.32 -1.48 5.56
N LEU A 86 13.95 -0.46 4.97
CA LEU A 86 13.46 0.17 3.74
C LEU A 86 13.41 -0.83 2.58
N ARG A 87 14.44 -1.68 2.44
CA ARG A 87 14.49 -2.72 1.41
C ARG A 87 13.33 -3.71 1.55
N ARG A 88 13.06 -4.18 2.78
CA ARG A 88 11.94 -5.08 3.08
C ARG A 88 10.59 -4.41 2.86
N TYR A 89 10.47 -3.15 3.27
CA TYR A 89 9.29 -2.33 3.00
C TYR A 89 9.01 -2.21 1.51
N SER A 90 10.02 -1.83 0.72
CA SER A 90 9.93 -1.68 -0.74
C SER A 90 9.47 -2.99 -1.39
N ALA A 91 10.02 -4.13 -0.99
CA ALA A 91 9.58 -5.44 -1.46
C ALA A 91 8.12 -5.76 -1.05
N ALA A 92 7.72 -5.44 0.18
CA ALA A 92 6.36 -5.68 0.68
C ALA A 92 5.29 -4.87 -0.07
N VAL A 93 5.64 -3.67 -0.53
CA VAL A 93 4.75 -2.78 -1.30
C VAL A 93 4.97 -2.87 -2.82
N ALA A 94 5.82 -3.78 -3.28
CA ALA A 94 6.20 -3.90 -4.70
C ALA A 94 5.07 -4.35 -5.63
N ASP A 95 3.97 -4.90 -5.10
CA ASP A 95 2.73 -5.20 -5.85
C ASP A 95 1.95 -3.90 -6.09
N THR A 96 2.31 -3.24 -7.18
CA THR A 96 2.46 -1.79 -7.20
C THR A 96 1.21 -1.07 -7.67
N GLY A 97 0.44 -1.70 -8.57
CA GLY A 97 -0.80 -1.12 -9.07
C GLY A 97 -1.86 -1.02 -7.97
N ARG A 98 -2.06 -2.10 -7.20
CA ARG A 98 -3.07 -2.14 -6.14
C ARG A 98 -2.67 -1.31 -4.94
N HIS A 99 -1.43 -1.47 -4.47
CA HIS A 99 -0.96 -0.76 -3.28
C HIS A 99 -1.02 0.75 -3.48
N PHE A 100 -0.55 1.25 -4.63
CA PHE A 100 -0.63 2.67 -4.93
C PHE A 100 -2.09 3.18 -5.00
N LYS A 101 -2.96 2.51 -5.77
CA LYS A 101 -4.37 2.90 -5.89
C LYS A 101 -5.05 2.95 -4.52
N LEU A 102 -4.73 1.99 -3.64
CA LEU A 102 -5.20 1.95 -2.27
C LEU A 102 -4.66 3.11 -1.42
N MET A 103 -3.36 3.40 -1.47
CA MET A 103 -2.76 4.52 -0.73
C MET A 103 -3.30 5.87 -1.20
N ARG A 104 -3.48 6.06 -2.51
CA ARG A 104 -4.12 7.26 -3.06
C ARG A 104 -5.54 7.42 -2.52
N LEU A 105 -6.34 6.36 -2.52
CA LEU A 105 -7.68 6.37 -1.95
C LEU A 105 -7.69 6.76 -0.45
N MET A 106 -6.68 6.33 0.32
CA MET A 106 -6.52 6.72 1.72
C MET A 106 -6.07 8.18 1.90
N GLN A 107 -5.22 8.69 0.99
CA GLN A 107 -4.73 10.07 0.99
C GLN A 107 -5.81 11.08 0.58
N GLU A 108 -6.72 10.70 -0.31
CA GLU A 108 -7.94 11.46 -0.65
C GLU A 108 -8.91 11.62 0.56
N ASN A 109 -8.47 11.17 1.76
CA ASN A 109 -9.03 11.47 3.07
C ASN A 109 -10.50 11.06 3.22
N GLN A 110 -10.80 9.81 2.85
CA GLN A 110 -12.08 9.17 3.14
C GLN A 110 -12.14 8.76 4.62
N PRO A 111 -12.86 9.49 5.51
CA PRO A 111 -12.79 9.25 6.96
C PRO A 111 -13.24 7.84 7.35
N ALA A 112 -14.30 7.35 6.69
CA ALA A 112 -14.83 6.00 6.87
C ALA A 112 -13.78 4.91 6.63
N LEU A 113 -12.82 5.12 5.73
CA LEU A 113 -11.77 4.13 5.45
C LEU A 113 -10.66 4.12 6.50
N ARG A 114 -10.38 5.26 7.13
CA ARG A 114 -9.35 5.38 8.19
C ARG A 114 -9.80 4.76 9.51
N GLU A 115 -11.10 4.84 9.77
CA GLU A 115 -11.73 4.26 10.97
C GLU A 115 -11.87 2.73 10.90
N LEU A 116 -11.66 2.12 9.72
CA LEU A 116 -11.60 0.66 9.61
C LEU A 116 -10.45 0.12 10.47
N ALA A 117 -10.70 -0.98 11.19
CA ALA A 117 -9.70 -1.60 12.06
C ALA A 117 -8.37 -1.92 11.34
N ALA A 118 -8.44 -2.35 10.07
CA ALA A 118 -7.25 -2.58 9.25
C ALA A 118 -6.49 -1.28 8.93
N GLY A 119 -7.20 -0.16 8.74
CA GLY A 119 -6.62 1.17 8.56
C GLY A 119 -5.91 1.66 9.81
N MET A 120 -6.53 1.51 10.99
CA MET A 120 -5.93 1.87 12.29
C MET A 120 -4.64 1.08 12.55
N LYS A 121 -4.66 -0.25 12.36
CA LYS A 121 -3.45 -1.09 12.47
C LYS A 121 -2.34 -0.65 11.51
N GLY A 122 -2.72 -0.23 10.30
CA GLY A 122 -1.78 0.34 9.33
C GLY A 122 -1.10 1.61 9.84
N HIS A 123 -1.85 2.50 10.49
CA HIS A 123 -1.33 3.73 11.09
C HIS A 123 -0.37 3.45 12.27
N GLU A 124 -0.72 2.53 13.16
CA GLU A 124 0.13 2.13 14.30
C GLU A 124 1.46 1.57 13.81
N ARG A 125 1.42 0.68 12.81
CA ARG A 125 2.63 0.11 12.20
C ARG A 125 3.48 1.15 11.48
N ALA A 126 2.86 2.09 10.76
CA ALA A 126 3.58 3.18 10.11
C ALA A 126 4.33 4.05 11.13
N LYS A 127 3.72 4.33 12.28
CA LYS A 127 4.37 5.05 13.38
C LYS A 127 5.63 4.31 13.85
N LEU A 128 5.52 3.00 14.12
CA LEU A 128 6.66 2.18 14.56
C LEU A 128 7.79 2.15 13.52
N PHE A 129 7.47 2.08 12.23
CA PHE A 129 8.49 2.12 11.17
C PHE A 129 9.24 3.44 11.16
N PHE A 130 8.53 4.57 11.22
CA PHE A 130 9.20 5.87 11.20
C PHE A 130 10.03 6.11 12.47
N GLU A 131 9.55 5.67 13.63
CA GLU A 131 10.33 5.72 14.87
C GLU A 131 11.64 4.92 14.75
N PHE A 132 11.59 3.73 14.14
CA PHE A 132 12.78 2.91 13.88
C PHE A 132 13.73 3.55 12.85
N MET A 133 13.18 4.19 11.81
CA MET A 133 13.98 4.83 10.74
C MET A 133 14.69 6.10 11.19
N THR A 134 14.24 6.76 12.25
CA THR A 134 14.83 8.06 12.65
C THR A 134 15.53 7.98 13.99
N GLY A 135 15.05 7.13 14.90
CA GLY A 135 15.44 7.16 16.32
C GLY A 135 14.70 8.26 17.10
N PRO A 136 14.81 8.24 18.44
CA PRO A 136 14.02 9.10 19.34
C PRO A 136 14.39 10.59 19.29
N ASP A 137 15.66 10.92 19.00
CA ASP A 137 16.19 12.30 19.03
C ASP A 137 16.40 12.89 17.63
N ALA A 138 15.73 12.34 16.62
CA ALA A 138 15.92 12.74 15.23
C ALA A 138 15.47 14.18 14.96
N SER A 139 16.29 14.92 14.21
CA SER A 139 15.93 16.26 13.74
C SER A 139 14.69 16.20 12.83
N LEU A 140 13.97 17.32 12.69
CA LEU A 140 12.86 17.41 11.73
C LEU A 140 13.30 17.09 10.29
N ALA A 141 14.55 17.42 9.94
CA ALA A 141 15.10 17.11 8.63
C ALA A 141 15.23 15.59 8.43
N ASP A 142 15.72 14.86 9.45
CA ASP A 142 15.86 13.40 9.37
C ASP A 142 14.50 12.69 9.39
N GLN A 143 13.56 13.22 10.17
CA GLN A 143 12.17 12.76 10.16
C GLN A 143 11.50 12.96 8.79
N LEU A 144 11.79 14.06 8.10
CA LEU A 144 11.30 14.30 6.75
C LEU A 144 12.00 13.39 5.74
N ARG A 145 13.32 13.22 5.83
CA ARG A 145 14.08 12.29 4.98
C ARG A 145 13.54 10.86 5.05
N ALA A 146 13.27 10.34 6.25
CA ALA A 146 12.67 9.01 6.41
C ALA A 146 11.29 8.90 5.75
N ARG A 147 10.46 9.95 5.85
CA ARG A 147 9.16 10.02 5.16
C ARG A 147 9.31 10.05 3.64
N LEU A 148 10.27 10.84 3.13
CA LEU A 148 10.56 10.91 1.70
C LEU A 148 11.11 9.58 1.16
N ALA A 149 11.95 8.88 1.93
CA ALA A 149 12.50 7.57 1.59
C ALA A 149 11.40 6.51 1.40
N VAL A 150 10.35 6.56 2.23
CA VAL A 150 9.16 5.72 2.06
C VAL A 150 8.30 6.22 0.90
N MET A 151 8.09 7.55 0.78
CA MET A 151 7.23 8.14 -0.25
C MET A 151 7.72 7.84 -1.67
N VAL A 152 9.04 7.84 -1.90
CA VAL A 152 9.61 7.50 -3.20
C VAL A 152 9.35 6.04 -3.58
N GLN A 153 9.18 5.12 -2.62
CA GLN A 153 8.76 3.73 -2.93
C GLN A 153 7.33 3.66 -3.49
N HIS A 154 6.46 4.60 -3.12
CA HIS A 154 5.08 4.68 -3.63
C HIS A 154 4.98 5.42 -4.97
N MET A 155 5.77 6.49 -5.12
CA MET A 155 5.74 7.38 -6.28
C MET A 155 6.63 6.90 -7.42
N GLY A 156 7.69 6.14 -7.12
CA GLY A 156 8.72 5.73 -8.07
C GLY A 156 8.20 4.98 -9.28
N ILE A 157 7.10 4.24 -9.15
CA ILE A 157 6.48 3.55 -10.29
C ILE A 157 5.92 4.50 -11.37
N PHE A 158 5.53 5.73 -10.99
CA PHE A 158 5.02 6.76 -11.92
C PHE A 158 6.08 7.75 -12.36
N ALA A 159 7.15 7.90 -11.58
CA ALA A 159 8.29 8.68 -12.01
C ALA A 159 8.90 8.02 -13.25
N LEU A 160 9.42 8.82 -14.19
CA LEU A 160 10.15 8.28 -15.35
C LEU A 160 9.31 7.34 -16.24
N GLN A 161 8.00 7.53 -16.33
CA GLN A 161 7.16 6.79 -17.29
C GLN A 161 7.46 7.21 -18.74
N GLU A 162 7.89 8.45 -18.93
CA GLU A 162 8.29 9.05 -20.20
C GLU A 162 9.62 8.51 -20.75
N THR A 163 10.44 7.86 -19.91
CA THR A 163 11.80 7.42 -20.29
C THR A 163 11.84 6.05 -20.97
N GLY A 164 10.70 5.34 -21.01
CA GLY A 164 10.63 3.96 -21.51
C GLY A 164 11.26 2.92 -20.58
N ALA A 165 11.71 3.32 -19.38
CA ALA A 165 12.28 2.41 -18.38
C ALA A 165 11.28 1.31 -17.99
N SER A 166 11.79 0.13 -17.64
CA SER A 166 10.92 -0.93 -17.11
C SER A 166 10.40 -0.56 -15.71
N GLU A 167 9.33 -1.21 -15.28
CA GLU A 167 8.83 -1.04 -13.91
C GLU A 167 9.86 -1.49 -12.86
N GLU A 168 10.65 -2.52 -13.17
CA GLU A 168 11.72 -3.02 -12.32
C GLU A 168 12.84 -1.97 -12.16
N ASP A 169 13.27 -1.34 -13.26
CA ASP A 169 14.29 -0.29 -13.22
C ASP A 169 13.82 0.92 -12.41
N ARG A 170 12.56 1.33 -12.59
CA ARG A 170 11.96 2.42 -11.81
C ARG A 170 11.93 2.11 -10.31
N LYS A 171 11.61 0.86 -9.93
CA LYS A 171 11.62 0.41 -8.53
C LYS A 171 13.04 0.39 -7.97
N ALA A 172 14.01 -0.09 -8.74
CA ALA A 172 15.41 -0.10 -8.34
C ALA A 172 15.91 1.32 -8.07
N ALA A 173 15.63 2.26 -8.99
CA ALA A 173 15.99 3.67 -8.81
C ALA A 173 15.28 4.31 -7.60
N ALA A 174 14.01 4.00 -7.36
CA ALA A 174 13.28 4.47 -6.19
C ALA A 174 13.89 3.94 -4.88
N LEU A 175 14.30 2.67 -4.85
CA LEU A 175 14.97 2.09 -3.70
C LEU A 175 16.33 2.75 -3.46
N GLU A 176 17.14 2.95 -4.50
CA GLU A 176 18.43 3.65 -4.42
C GLU A 176 18.29 5.05 -3.80
N VAL A 177 17.39 5.88 -4.35
CA VAL A 177 17.11 7.22 -3.81
C VAL A 177 16.60 7.16 -2.37
N GLY A 178 15.77 6.16 -2.04
CA GLY A 178 15.30 5.96 -0.68
C GLY A 178 16.42 5.62 0.30
N MET A 179 17.40 4.81 -0.12
CA MET A 179 18.57 4.45 0.69
C MET A 179 19.46 5.66 0.95
N ASP A 180 19.68 6.51 -0.06
CA ASP A 180 20.47 7.75 0.07
C ASP A 180 19.85 8.74 1.05
N LEU A 181 18.52 8.74 1.19
CA LEU A 181 17.82 9.59 2.15
C LEU A 181 17.97 9.09 3.61
N ILE A 182 18.31 7.82 3.82
CA ILE A 182 18.46 7.22 5.17
C ILE A 182 19.93 7.24 5.65
N GLY A 183 20.88 7.36 4.70
CA GLY A 183 22.31 7.50 4.96
C GLY A 183 22.69 8.86 5.54
#